data_AF-A0A938VM91-F1
#
_entry.id   AF-A0A938VM91-F1
#
_cell.length_a   1.000
_cell.length_b   1.000
_cell.length_c   1.000
_cell.angle_alpha   90.00
_cell.angle_beta   90.00
_cell.angle_gamma   90.00
#
_symmetry.space_group_name_H-M   'P 1'
#
loop_
_entity.id
_entity.type
_entity.pdbx_description
1 polymer ?
#
loop_
_entity_poly.entity_id
_entity_poly.type
_entity_poly.pdbx_seq_one_letter_code
_entity_poly.pdbx_strand_id
1 'polypeptide(L)'
;MKVFRTFAFLLVALSLILAACAPAATEVPVEATEAPATEEAATEAPAATEEPAAGLTCAEPIKVGLITDASGALAIYGAHILRSFMLGMEYATGAPGSAGEKFDLTATQENTFMLDECEIIVYVRDDASNPENTATVARELIDVNGVNVLVGTVSSGATATLQGIALENGIPLIVAPAAANDITGVNFNEFTFRTSRNNYQDAMNECIALTQQYSTFVQIAPDYAFGQGSAAAFRDACSLEGAEFVTDDIFAPLDTTDFTPYMEQIANSGAEAYIVTWAGSGFVSLVQAAKDQGVTESMALGATFIDNVLMPTFFANAVGTTAGILYHYSAPDNAINDWLVENTKPRYGVNPDLFDADGMNAAIMVVEAIKATNGDASGEALKAAMEGITFEGPKGTVYIRPEDHVAIQDIYILKLVNVTDPEAAFYEYVDTSRPEPPCLLPEALKDRCGDLPYGNLSGQ
;
A
#
# COMPACT_ATOMS: atom_id res chain seq x y z
N MET A 1 32.57 -44.45 29.01
CA MET A 1 32.70 -45.06 30.35
C MET A 1 32.26 -44.02 31.36
N LYS A 2 31.16 -44.24 32.10
CA LYS A 2 31.09 -44.67 33.52
C LYS A 2 31.69 -43.65 34.52
N VAL A 3 31.07 -43.25 35.64
CA VAL A 3 29.80 -43.66 36.31
C VAL A 3 29.45 -42.68 37.47
N PHE A 4 28.15 -42.38 37.67
CA PHE A 4 27.42 -42.01 38.92
C PHE A 4 27.95 -41.00 39.97
N ARG A 5 27.03 -40.14 40.46
CA ARG A 5 26.28 -40.39 41.71
C ARG A 5 24.99 -39.57 41.86
N THR A 6 24.09 -40.04 42.75
CA THR A 6 22.65 -39.69 42.79
C THR A 6 22.15 -39.53 44.24
N PHE A 7 21.31 -38.52 44.54
CA PHE A 7 20.36 -38.35 45.67
C PHE A 7 19.47 -37.13 45.33
N ALA A 8 18.12 -37.05 45.36
CA ALA A 8 16.98 -37.95 45.67
C ALA A 8 16.38 -37.94 47.10
N PHE A 9 15.02 -37.81 47.15
CA PHE A 9 14.06 -38.14 48.23
C PHE A 9 13.99 -37.20 49.50
N LEU A 10 12.84 -36.87 50.16
CA LEU A 10 11.39 -37.13 49.97
C LEU A 10 10.46 -36.46 51.06
N LEU A 11 9.14 -36.36 50.80
CA LEU A 11 7.97 -36.29 51.78
C LEU A 11 7.86 -35.06 52.74
N VAL A 12 6.71 -34.63 53.32
CA VAL A 12 5.26 -34.82 53.06
C VAL A 12 4.39 -33.71 53.73
N ALA A 13 3.09 -33.70 53.43
CA ALA A 13 2.05 -32.79 53.94
C ALA A 13 1.65 -32.93 55.43
N LEU A 14 0.91 -31.94 55.95
CA LEU A 14 -0.08 -32.14 57.01
C LEU A 14 -1.27 -31.14 56.86
N SER A 15 -2.44 -31.50 57.38
CA SER A 15 -3.75 -30.89 57.13
C SER A 15 -4.59 -30.75 58.42
N LEU A 16 -5.85 -30.27 58.27
CA LEU A 16 -6.95 -30.18 59.26
C LEU A 16 -6.92 -28.92 60.17
N ILE A 17 -7.94 -28.05 60.37
CA ILE A 17 -9.43 -28.04 60.30
C ILE A 17 -10.12 -28.02 61.70
N LEU A 18 -11.16 -27.17 61.84
CA LEU A 18 -12.38 -27.21 62.70
C LEU A 18 -12.53 -26.35 64.00
N ALA A 19 -13.68 -25.64 64.02
CA ALA A 19 -14.67 -25.45 65.11
C ALA A 19 -14.68 -24.24 66.09
N ALA A 20 -15.61 -23.31 65.82
CA ALA A 20 -16.75 -22.85 66.66
C ALA A 20 -16.57 -22.18 68.06
N CYS A 21 -17.19 -20.99 68.25
CA CYS A 21 -18.37 -20.76 69.12
C CYS A 21 -18.75 -19.25 69.27
N ALA A 22 -20.04 -18.96 69.54
CA ALA A 22 -20.58 -17.62 69.87
C ALA A 22 -20.90 -17.48 71.39
N PRO A 23 -21.09 -16.24 71.92
CA PRO A 23 -22.45 -15.77 72.30
C PRO A 23 -22.62 -14.23 72.05
N ALA A 24 -23.72 -13.50 72.34
CA ALA A 24 -25.08 -13.75 72.87
C ALA A 24 -26.07 -12.66 72.34
N ALA A 25 -27.33 -12.60 72.84
CA ALA A 25 -28.41 -11.71 72.37
C ALA A 25 -28.90 -10.67 73.41
N THR A 26 -29.76 -9.73 72.98
CA THR A 26 -30.71 -8.98 73.82
C THR A 26 -32.03 -8.67 73.06
N GLU A 27 -33.12 -8.48 73.81
CA GLU A 27 -34.54 -8.57 73.42
C GLU A 27 -35.34 -7.60 74.35
N VAL A 28 -36.55 -7.08 74.12
CA VAL A 28 -37.69 -7.23 73.16
C VAL A 28 -38.21 -5.77 72.85
N PRO A 29 -39.43 -5.41 72.34
CA PRO A 29 -40.64 -6.16 71.95
C PRO A 29 -41.24 -5.88 70.54
N VAL A 30 -42.28 -6.65 70.23
CA VAL A 30 -43.04 -6.75 68.96
C VAL A 30 -44.25 -5.80 68.93
N GLU A 31 -44.59 -5.27 67.76
CA GLU A 31 -45.95 -4.81 67.41
C GLU A 31 -46.46 -5.54 66.15
N ALA A 32 -47.78 -5.51 65.91
CA ALA A 32 -48.51 -6.62 65.29
C ALA A 32 -48.42 -6.78 63.76
N THR A 33 -48.75 -8.00 63.33
CA THR A 33 -48.60 -8.55 61.98
C THR A 33 -49.68 -8.09 60.98
N GLU A 34 -49.25 -7.69 59.78
CA GLU A 34 -50.04 -7.85 58.54
C GLU A 34 -49.46 -8.99 57.69
N ALA A 35 -50.31 -9.70 56.95
CA ALA A 35 -49.93 -10.92 56.24
C ALA A 35 -49.16 -10.63 54.94
N PRO A 36 -48.10 -11.40 54.60
CA PRO A 36 -47.38 -11.23 53.36
C PRO A 36 -48.20 -11.73 52.16
N ALA A 37 -48.23 -10.95 51.09
CA ALA A 37 -48.69 -11.42 49.79
C ALA A 37 -47.70 -12.45 49.22
N THR A 38 -48.22 -13.41 48.45
CA THR A 38 -47.42 -14.39 47.73
C THR A 38 -46.57 -13.73 46.65
N GLU A 39 -45.26 -13.84 46.79
CA GLU A 39 -44.28 -13.40 45.80
C GLU A 39 -44.26 -14.41 44.63
N GLU A 40 -44.59 -13.95 43.42
CA GLU A 40 -44.55 -14.79 42.22
C GLU A 40 -43.10 -15.11 41.84
N ALA A 41 -42.85 -16.36 41.42
CA ALA A 41 -41.54 -16.76 40.96
C ALA A 41 -41.15 -16.00 39.69
N ALA A 42 -40.02 -15.29 39.73
CA ALA A 42 -39.48 -14.61 38.56
C ALA A 42 -39.14 -15.62 37.45
N THR A 43 -39.89 -15.59 36.35
CA THR A 43 -39.51 -16.27 35.11
C THR A 43 -38.23 -15.65 34.56
N GLU A 44 -37.19 -16.47 34.38
CA GLU A 44 -36.03 -16.08 33.58
C GLU A 44 -36.49 -15.64 32.19
N ALA A 45 -36.08 -14.45 31.75
CA ALA A 45 -36.22 -14.06 30.36
C ALA A 45 -35.34 -14.99 29.50
N PRO A 46 -35.81 -15.48 28.35
CA PRO A 46 -34.97 -16.29 27.48
C PRO A 46 -33.78 -15.45 27.04
N ALA A 47 -32.58 -16.02 27.17
CA ALA A 47 -31.37 -15.40 26.64
C ALA A 47 -31.59 -15.16 25.14
N ALA A 48 -31.42 -13.90 24.71
CA ALA A 48 -31.44 -13.56 23.30
C ALA A 48 -30.34 -14.38 22.62
N THR A 49 -30.75 -15.31 21.77
CA THR A 49 -29.83 -16.03 20.90
C THR A 49 -29.44 -15.03 19.83
N GLU A 50 -28.18 -14.59 19.80
CA GLU A 50 -27.69 -13.86 18.63
C GLU A 50 -27.88 -14.78 17.43
N GLU A 51 -28.75 -14.38 16.50
CA GLU A 51 -28.73 -14.98 15.16
C GLU A 51 -27.33 -14.74 14.59
N PRO A 52 -26.66 -15.78 14.06
CA PRO A 52 -25.42 -15.56 13.34
C PRO A 52 -25.73 -14.57 12.21
N ALA A 53 -24.88 -13.54 12.05
CA ALA A 53 -25.02 -12.59 10.96
C ALA A 53 -25.18 -13.35 9.65
N ALA A 54 -26.22 -13.05 8.89
CA ALA A 54 -26.45 -13.68 7.60
C ALA A 54 -25.23 -13.37 6.71
N GLY A 55 -24.57 -14.42 6.22
CA GLY A 55 -23.40 -14.28 5.34
C GLY A 55 -23.75 -13.52 4.06
N LEU A 56 -22.73 -12.94 3.43
CA LEU A 56 -22.89 -12.19 2.19
C LEU A 56 -23.41 -13.11 1.06
N THR A 57 -24.48 -12.69 0.40
CA THR A 57 -25.04 -13.38 -0.76
C THR A 57 -25.09 -12.43 -1.95
N CYS A 58 -24.58 -12.85 -3.11
CA CYS A 58 -24.60 -12.06 -4.35
C CYS A 58 -25.51 -12.74 -5.38
N ALA A 59 -26.37 -11.96 -6.04
CA ALA A 59 -27.32 -12.49 -7.02
C ALA A 59 -26.65 -12.93 -8.34
N GLU A 60 -25.55 -12.28 -8.69
CA GLU A 60 -24.64 -12.62 -9.79
C GLU A 60 -23.19 -12.49 -9.30
N PRO A 61 -22.21 -13.17 -9.91
CA PRO A 61 -20.81 -13.03 -9.55
C PRO A 61 -20.32 -11.58 -9.73
N ILE A 62 -19.61 -11.05 -8.74
CA ILE A 62 -18.96 -9.74 -8.81
C ILE A 62 -17.67 -9.89 -9.61
N LYS A 63 -17.43 -8.99 -10.56
CA LYS A 63 -16.34 -9.12 -11.53
C LYS A 63 -15.34 -7.98 -11.41
N VAL A 64 -14.07 -8.34 -11.32
CA VAL A 64 -12.93 -7.42 -11.17
C VAL A 64 -12.07 -7.52 -12.42
N GLY A 65 -11.68 -6.38 -13.01
CA GLY A 65 -10.71 -6.33 -14.10
C GLY A 65 -9.36 -5.84 -13.62
N LEU A 66 -8.38 -6.72 -13.46
CA LEU A 66 -7.00 -6.37 -13.13
C LEU A 66 -6.18 -6.17 -14.41
N ILE A 67 -5.68 -4.95 -14.62
CA ILE A 67 -4.80 -4.60 -15.74
C ILE A 67 -3.40 -4.34 -15.20
N THR A 68 -2.41 -5.09 -15.68
CA THR A 68 -1.02 -5.00 -15.22
C THR A 68 -0.04 -5.08 -16.39
N ASP A 69 1.23 -4.76 -16.16
CA ASP A 69 2.32 -4.97 -17.11
C ASP A 69 2.95 -6.35 -16.85
N ALA A 70 2.80 -7.29 -17.79
CA ALA A 70 3.41 -8.62 -17.69
C ALA A 70 4.49 -8.88 -18.77
N SER A 71 4.59 -8.03 -19.80
CA SER A 71 5.53 -8.22 -20.92
C SER A 71 6.26 -6.97 -21.41
N GLY A 72 5.91 -5.80 -20.88
CA GLY A 72 6.47 -4.49 -21.21
C GLY A 72 7.65 -4.07 -20.33
N ALA A 73 7.95 -2.77 -20.36
CA ALA A 73 9.14 -2.21 -19.73
C ALA A 73 9.08 -2.17 -18.19
N LEU A 74 7.90 -2.32 -17.60
CA LEU A 74 7.66 -2.29 -16.15
C LEU A 74 7.18 -3.67 -15.63
N ALA A 75 7.39 -4.75 -16.39
CA ALA A 75 6.92 -6.10 -16.07
C ALA A 75 7.37 -6.64 -14.69
N ILE A 76 8.54 -6.19 -14.19
CA ILE A 76 8.97 -6.47 -12.82
C ILE A 76 7.95 -5.97 -11.79
N TYR A 77 7.46 -4.74 -11.95
CA TYR A 77 6.48 -4.11 -11.05
C TYR A 77 5.08 -4.67 -11.24
N GLY A 78 4.69 -5.01 -12.48
CA GLY A 78 3.40 -5.66 -12.70
C GLY A 78 3.34 -7.10 -12.15
N ALA A 79 4.48 -7.78 -12.04
CA ALA A 79 4.60 -9.04 -11.29
C ALA A 79 4.45 -8.87 -9.76
N HIS A 80 4.71 -7.68 -9.20
CA HIS A 80 4.44 -7.36 -7.79
C HIS A 80 2.94 -7.20 -7.58
N ILE A 81 2.29 -6.38 -8.41
CA ILE A 81 0.83 -6.19 -8.39
C ILE A 81 0.09 -7.51 -8.61
N LEU A 82 0.50 -8.33 -9.59
CA LEU A 82 -0.20 -9.56 -9.92
C LEU A 82 -0.21 -10.58 -8.77
N ARG A 83 0.96 -10.83 -8.14
CA ARG A 83 1.04 -11.80 -7.03
C ARG A 83 0.35 -11.30 -5.78
N SER A 84 0.55 -10.04 -5.42
CA SER A 84 0.02 -9.45 -4.18
C SER A 84 -1.47 -9.16 -4.24
N PHE A 85 -2.03 -8.81 -5.40
CA PHE A 85 -3.47 -8.71 -5.57
C PHE A 85 -4.15 -10.07 -5.37
N MET A 86 -3.61 -11.14 -5.96
CA MET A 86 -4.16 -12.49 -5.80
C MET A 86 -4.04 -13.01 -4.37
N LEU A 87 -2.91 -12.73 -3.69
CA LEU A 87 -2.73 -13.02 -2.27
C LEU A 87 -3.64 -12.15 -1.38
N GLY A 88 -3.84 -10.88 -1.72
CA GLY A 88 -4.74 -9.98 -0.99
C GLY A 88 -6.21 -10.38 -1.11
N MET A 89 -6.63 -10.88 -2.27
CA MET A 89 -7.95 -11.49 -2.44
C MET A 89 -8.09 -12.73 -1.56
N GLU A 90 -7.11 -13.65 -1.59
CA GLU A 90 -7.10 -14.83 -0.70
C GLU A 90 -7.15 -14.45 0.78
N TYR A 91 -6.41 -13.42 1.21
CA TYR A 91 -6.43 -12.91 2.57
C TYR A 91 -7.82 -12.36 2.95
N ALA A 92 -8.38 -11.49 2.11
CA ALA A 92 -9.61 -10.76 2.41
C ALA A 92 -10.89 -11.63 2.28
N THR A 93 -10.85 -12.68 1.46
CA THR A 93 -11.93 -13.69 1.34
C THR A 93 -11.68 -14.96 2.16
N GLY A 94 -10.49 -15.13 2.74
CA GLY A 94 -10.14 -16.22 3.66
C GLY A 94 -9.78 -17.58 3.03
N ALA A 95 -9.68 -17.67 1.70
CA ALA A 95 -9.34 -18.92 0.99
C ALA A 95 -8.71 -18.66 -0.39
N PRO A 96 -7.80 -19.54 -0.88
CA PRO A 96 -7.26 -19.44 -2.23
C PRO A 96 -8.34 -19.52 -3.31
N GLY A 97 -8.15 -18.78 -4.41
CA GLY A 97 -9.06 -18.82 -5.55
C GLY A 97 -8.96 -20.08 -6.42
N SER A 98 -9.80 -20.17 -7.45
CA SER A 98 -9.89 -21.32 -8.38
C SER A 98 -8.60 -21.66 -9.11
N ALA A 99 -7.66 -20.70 -9.26
CA ALA A 99 -6.32 -20.93 -9.80
C ALA A 99 -5.36 -21.66 -8.83
N GLY A 100 -5.76 -21.86 -7.57
CA GLY A 100 -4.96 -22.45 -6.50
C GLY A 100 -4.05 -21.44 -5.80
N GLU A 101 -3.14 -21.94 -4.96
CA GLU A 101 -2.26 -21.11 -4.11
C GLU A 101 -1.36 -20.15 -4.90
N LYS A 102 -1.06 -20.45 -6.17
CA LYS A 102 -0.18 -19.63 -7.01
C LYS A 102 -0.86 -19.30 -8.33
N PHE A 103 -1.14 -18.02 -8.56
CA PHE A 103 -1.62 -17.54 -9.84
C PHE A 103 -0.49 -17.48 -10.88
N ASP A 104 -0.78 -17.88 -12.11
CA ASP A 104 0.13 -17.81 -13.26
C ASP A 104 -0.66 -17.35 -14.49
N LEU A 105 -0.37 -16.12 -14.95
CA LEU A 105 -1.04 -15.49 -16.09
C LEU A 105 -0.84 -16.24 -17.41
N THR A 106 0.19 -17.08 -17.50
CA THR A 106 0.45 -17.92 -18.68
C THR A 106 -0.42 -19.18 -18.69
N ALA A 107 -0.98 -19.57 -17.53
CA ALA A 107 -1.82 -20.75 -17.36
C ALA A 107 -3.32 -20.40 -17.33
N THR A 108 -3.70 -19.27 -16.74
CA THR A 108 -5.08 -18.76 -16.70
C THR A 108 -5.13 -17.24 -16.71
N GLN A 109 -6.20 -16.67 -17.27
CA GLN A 109 -6.50 -15.23 -17.24
C GLN A 109 -7.67 -14.88 -16.32
N GLU A 110 -8.17 -15.85 -15.55
CA GLU A 110 -9.23 -15.68 -14.56
C GLU A 110 -8.91 -16.43 -13.26
N ASN A 111 -9.37 -15.88 -12.13
CA ASN A 111 -9.30 -16.50 -10.81
C ASN A 111 -10.57 -16.17 -10.02
N THR A 112 -11.22 -17.19 -9.46
CA THR A 112 -12.50 -17.05 -8.75
C THR A 112 -12.32 -17.25 -7.26
N PHE A 113 -12.76 -16.29 -6.45
CA PHE A 113 -12.74 -16.31 -5.00
C PHE A 113 -14.17 -16.38 -4.45
N MET A 114 -14.33 -16.87 -3.22
CA MET A 114 -15.62 -16.93 -2.51
C MET A 114 -15.58 -16.07 -1.26
N LEU A 115 -16.47 -15.08 -1.17
CA LEU A 115 -16.71 -14.27 0.01
C LEU A 115 -18.09 -14.65 0.57
N ASP A 116 -18.11 -15.50 1.60
CA ASP A 116 -19.30 -16.24 2.04
C ASP A 116 -19.97 -17.01 0.86
N GLU A 117 -21.18 -16.64 0.46
CA GLU A 117 -21.88 -17.22 -0.71
C GLU A 117 -21.75 -16.33 -1.96
N CYS A 118 -20.99 -15.23 -1.90
CA CYS A 118 -20.70 -14.34 -3.03
C CYS A 118 -19.50 -14.84 -3.84
N GLU A 119 -19.68 -15.06 -5.14
CA GLU A 119 -18.59 -15.35 -6.07
C GLU A 119 -17.94 -14.05 -6.56
N ILE A 120 -16.60 -13.95 -6.50
CA ILE A 120 -15.81 -12.84 -7.04
C ILE A 120 -14.86 -13.37 -8.12
N ILE A 121 -15.05 -12.96 -9.37
CA ILE A 121 -14.20 -13.36 -10.51
C ILE A 121 -13.23 -12.24 -10.85
N VAL A 122 -11.93 -12.50 -10.74
CA VAL A 122 -10.86 -11.59 -11.17
C VAL A 122 -10.40 -11.99 -12.56
N TYR A 123 -10.62 -11.12 -13.55
CA TYR A 123 -10.07 -11.23 -14.90
C TYR A 123 -8.78 -10.42 -15.01
N VAL A 124 -7.72 -11.02 -15.57
CA VAL A 124 -6.41 -10.37 -15.68
C VAL A 124 -6.07 -10.09 -17.14
N ARG A 125 -5.53 -8.91 -17.43
CA ARG A 125 -5.02 -8.52 -18.75
C ARG A 125 -3.64 -7.85 -18.65
N ASP A 126 -2.81 -8.15 -19.65
CA ASP A 126 -1.49 -7.53 -19.85
C ASP A 126 -1.63 -6.34 -20.79
N ASP A 127 -1.32 -5.13 -20.31
CA ASP A 127 -1.29 -3.93 -21.14
C ASP A 127 0.12 -3.58 -21.67
N ALA A 128 1.16 -4.27 -21.20
CA ALA A 128 2.57 -3.99 -21.48
C ALA A 128 2.98 -2.52 -21.24
N SER A 129 2.32 -1.84 -20.30
CA SER A 129 2.43 -0.39 -20.05
C SER A 129 2.11 0.51 -21.26
N ASN A 130 1.40 0.00 -22.27
CA ASN A 130 1.11 0.72 -23.51
C ASN A 130 -0.34 1.25 -23.55
N PRO A 131 -0.56 2.58 -23.61
CA PRO A 131 -1.90 3.19 -23.57
C PRO A 131 -2.92 2.68 -24.60
N GLU A 132 -2.49 2.33 -25.83
CA GLU A 132 -3.41 1.79 -26.85
C GLU A 132 -3.87 0.37 -26.50
N ASN A 133 -2.96 -0.44 -25.94
CA ASN A 133 -3.27 -1.76 -25.44
C ASN A 133 -4.13 -1.68 -24.16
N THR A 134 -3.80 -0.78 -23.21
CA THR A 134 -4.64 -0.48 -22.03
C THR A 134 -6.08 -0.17 -22.45
N ALA A 135 -6.25 0.69 -23.47
CA ALA A 135 -7.55 1.06 -24.00
C ALA A 135 -8.29 -0.07 -24.73
N THR A 136 -7.57 -1.09 -25.20
CA THR A 136 -8.13 -2.28 -25.83
C THR A 136 -8.60 -3.26 -24.77
N VAL A 137 -7.74 -3.62 -23.81
CA VAL A 137 -8.06 -4.60 -22.76
C VAL A 137 -9.07 -4.07 -21.75
N ALA A 138 -9.09 -2.76 -21.46
CA ALA A 138 -10.12 -2.15 -20.63
C ALA A 138 -11.51 -2.30 -21.26
N ARG A 139 -11.65 -2.04 -22.57
CA ARG A 139 -12.92 -2.24 -23.28
C ARG A 139 -13.31 -3.71 -23.38
N GLU A 140 -12.36 -4.62 -23.52
CA GLU A 140 -12.66 -6.06 -23.43
C GLU A 140 -13.25 -6.43 -22.06
N LEU A 141 -12.63 -5.98 -20.97
CA LEU A 141 -13.10 -6.25 -19.61
C LEU A 141 -14.48 -5.65 -19.34
N ILE A 142 -14.77 -4.45 -19.87
CA ILE A 142 -16.07 -3.78 -19.74
C ILE A 142 -17.12 -4.45 -20.64
N ASP A 143 -16.90 -4.49 -21.95
CA ASP A 143 -17.92 -4.86 -22.95
C ASP A 143 -18.15 -6.38 -23.03
N VAL A 144 -17.14 -7.20 -22.74
CA VAL A 144 -17.19 -8.67 -22.88
C VAL A 144 -17.31 -9.36 -21.54
N ASN A 145 -16.46 -9.01 -20.55
CA ASN A 145 -16.54 -9.61 -19.23
C ASN A 145 -17.64 -8.99 -18.36
N GLY A 146 -17.91 -7.68 -18.52
CA GLY A 146 -18.87 -6.94 -17.70
C GLY A 146 -18.35 -6.68 -16.29
N VAL A 147 -17.11 -6.20 -16.15
CA VAL A 147 -16.50 -5.92 -14.84
C VAL A 147 -17.21 -4.79 -14.09
N ASN A 148 -17.34 -4.97 -12.77
CA ASN A 148 -17.93 -4.01 -11.85
C ASN A 148 -16.92 -2.96 -11.34
N VAL A 149 -15.64 -3.34 -11.31
CA VAL A 149 -14.52 -2.51 -10.83
C VAL A 149 -13.26 -2.85 -11.63
N LEU A 150 -12.46 -1.84 -11.93
CA LEU A 150 -11.15 -1.96 -12.56
C LEU A 150 -10.05 -1.71 -11.52
N VAL A 151 -8.94 -2.44 -11.65
CA VAL A 151 -7.74 -2.28 -10.83
C VAL A 151 -6.54 -2.14 -11.76
N GLY A 152 -5.75 -1.08 -11.58
CA GLY A 152 -4.52 -0.85 -12.34
C GLY A 152 -4.24 0.62 -12.67
N THR A 153 -3.14 0.92 -13.36
CA THR A 153 -2.13 -0.03 -13.83
C THR A 153 -0.71 0.49 -13.57
N VAL A 154 0.31 -0.21 -14.09
CA VAL A 154 1.72 -0.01 -13.73
C VAL A 154 2.24 1.33 -14.21
N SER A 155 1.95 1.69 -15.46
CA SER A 155 2.33 2.99 -16.03
C SER A 155 1.30 4.07 -15.69
N SER A 156 1.79 5.24 -15.26
CA SER A 156 0.92 6.41 -15.02
C SER A 156 0.28 6.95 -16.31
N GLY A 157 0.97 6.86 -17.45
CA GLY A 157 0.41 7.27 -18.74
C GLY A 157 -0.68 6.31 -19.25
N ALA A 158 -0.49 5.01 -19.04
CA ALA A 158 -1.53 4.00 -19.28
C ALA A 158 -2.73 4.22 -18.35
N THR A 159 -2.48 4.49 -17.07
CA THR A 159 -3.52 4.75 -16.07
C THR A 159 -4.37 5.99 -16.41
N ALA A 160 -3.79 7.07 -16.94
CA ALA A 160 -4.57 8.22 -17.41
C ALA A 160 -5.55 7.86 -18.56
N THR A 161 -5.18 6.91 -19.41
CA THR A 161 -6.08 6.38 -20.46
C THR A 161 -7.18 5.50 -19.86
N LEU A 162 -6.82 4.64 -18.90
CA LEU A 162 -7.76 3.79 -18.18
C LEU A 162 -8.78 4.62 -17.38
N GLN A 163 -8.34 5.70 -16.75
CA GLN A 163 -9.15 6.64 -15.99
C GLN A 163 -10.27 7.27 -16.82
N GLY A 164 -9.99 7.68 -18.06
CA GLY A 164 -11.01 8.19 -18.97
C GLY A 164 -12.06 7.13 -19.34
N ILE A 165 -11.61 5.90 -19.63
CA ILE A 165 -12.51 4.79 -20.00
C ILE A 165 -13.38 4.34 -18.82
N ALA A 166 -12.82 4.28 -17.61
CA ALA A 166 -13.53 3.97 -16.37
C ALA A 166 -14.66 5.00 -16.11
N LEU A 167 -14.35 6.29 -16.23
CA LEU A 167 -15.31 7.38 -16.11
C LEU A 167 -16.41 7.34 -17.18
N GLU A 168 -16.06 7.10 -18.45
CA GLU A 168 -17.02 6.99 -19.57
C GLU A 168 -18.07 5.90 -19.35
N ASN A 169 -17.74 4.86 -18.57
CA ASN A 169 -18.59 3.70 -18.31
C ASN A 169 -19.19 3.67 -16.89
N GLY A 170 -18.85 4.64 -16.03
CA GLY A 170 -19.30 4.66 -14.63
C GLY A 170 -18.80 3.48 -13.79
N ILE A 171 -17.58 3.03 -14.06
CA ILE A 171 -16.94 1.90 -13.37
C ILE A 171 -15.82 2.43 -12.48
N PRO A 172 -15.80 2.14 -11.16
CA PRO A 172 -14.70 2.53 -10.30
C PRO A 172 -13.36 1.96 -10.74
N LEU A 173 -12.33 2.79 -10.66
CA LEU A 173 -10.93 2.44 -10.93
C LEU A 173 -10.12 2.58 -9.63
N ILE A 174 -9.52 1.49 -9.16
CA ILE A 174 -8.54 1.50 -8.07
C ILE A 174 -7.14 1.48 -8.69
N VAL A 175 -6.40 2.57 -8.56
CA VAL A 175 -5.06 2.72 -9.09
C VAL A 175 -4.03 2.07 -8.17
N ALA A 176 -3.28 1.12 -8.72
CA ALA A 176 -2.10 0.49 -8.14
C ALA A 176 -1.15 0.05 -9.27
N PRO A 177 0.16 0.37 -9.22
CA PRO A 177 0.90 1.22 -8.29
C PRO A 177 1.13 2.65 -8.81
N ALA A 178 0.51 3.07 -9.93
CA ALA A 178 0.85 4.33 -10.60
C ALA A 178 0.77 5.55 -9.66
N ALA A 179 1.84 6.35 -9.66
CA ALA A 179 2.09 7.38 -8.65
C ALA A 179 1.90 8.83 -9.13
N ALA A 180 1.60 9.06 -10.42
CA ALA A 180 1.44 10.43 -10.93
C ALA A 180 0.41 11.23 -10.12
N ASN A 181 0.79 12.44 -9.73
CA ASN A 181 -0.06 13.40 -9.02
C ASN A 181 -1.37 13.67 -9.76
N ASP A 182 -1.30 13.85 -11.08
CA ASP A 182 -2.43 14.21 -11.95
C ASP A 182 -3.65 13.28 -11.80
N ILE A 183 -3.43 11.99 -11.53
CA ILE A 183 -4.48 10.95 -11.40
C ILE A 183 -5.51 11.33 -10.31
N THR A 184 -5.04 11.87 -9.18
CA THR A 184 -5.87 12.42 -8.08
C THR A 184 -5.72 13.93 -7.97
N GLY A 185 -5.34 14.57 -9.08
CA GLY A 185 -5.11 16.00 -9.21
C GLY A 185 -5.89 16.52 -10.41
N VAL A 186 -5.18 17.05 -11.41
CA VAL A 186 -5.81 17.67 -12.60
C VAL A 186 -6.73 16.76 -13.42
N ASN A 187 -6.56 15.43 -13.36
CA ASN A 187 -7.40 14.44 -14.04
C ASN A 187 -8.44 13.77 -13.11
N PHE A 188 -8.54 14.22 -11.85
CA PHE A 188 -9.44 13.64 -10.86
C PHE A 188 -10.88 13.54 -11.38
N ASN A 189 -11.51 12.42 -11.07
CA ASN A 189 -12.94 12.22 -11.19
C ASN A 189 -13.41 11.28 -10.08
N GLU A 190 -14.70 11.36 -9.75
CA GLU A 190 -15.31 10.65 -8.63
C GLU A 190 -15.23 9.11 -8.73
N PHE A 191 -14.99 8.53 -9.91
CA PHE A 191 -14.83 7.08 -10.07
C PHE A 191 -13.38 6.59 -9.87
N THR A 192 -12.39 7.48 -9.75
CA THR A 192 -11.00 7.07 -9.55
C THR A 192 -10.61 7.14 -8.09
N PHE A 193 -10.03 6.05 -7.59
CA PHE A 193 -9.42 5.92 -6.28
C PHE A 193 -7.99 5.40 -6.45
N ARG A 194 -7.14 5.52 -5.43
CA ARG A 194 -5.82 4.87 -5.42
C ARG A 194 -5.52 4.21 -4.08
N THR A 195 -4.93 3.02 -4.12
CA THR A 195 -4.22 2.44 -2.97
C THR A 195 -2.72 2.69 -3.06
N SER A 196 -2.21 3.06 -4.23
CA SER A 196 -0.87 3.62 -4.36
C SER A 196 -0.73 4.99 -3.72
N ARG A 197 0.47 5.28 -3.23
CA ARG A 197 0.93 6.64 -2.95
C ARG A 197 1.01 7.51 -4.22
N ASN A 198 1.14 8.82 -4.06
CA ASN A 198 1.45 9.76 -5.14
C ASN A 198 2.88 10.34 -5.05
N ASN A 199 3.31 11.11 -6.07
CA ASN A 199 4.65 11.70 -6.10
C ASN A 199 4.94 12.62 -4.91
N TYR A 200 3.94 13.34 -4.39
CA TYR A 200 4.12 14.15 -3.18
C TYR A 200 4.43 13.32 -1.95
N GLN A 201 3.79 12.17 -1.79
CA GLN A 201 4.08 11.28 -0.66
C GLN A 201 5.50 10.69 -0.72
N ASP A 202 5.96 10.31 -1.92
CA ASP A 202 7.36 9.88 -2.13
C ASP A 202 8.34 11.04 -1.82
N ALA A 203 8.09 12.25 -2.33
CA ALA A 203 8.94 13.43 -2.11
C ALA A 203 8.97 13.92 -0.65
N MET A 204 7.82 13.98 0.02
CA MET A 204 7.72 14.36 1.44
C MET A 204 8.50 13.40 2.34
N ASN A 205 8.44 12.09 2.07
CA ASN A 205 9.18 11.09 2.83
C ASN A 205 10.70 11.21 2.63
N GLU A 206 11.15 11.31 1.38
CA GLU A 206 12.58 11.38 1.04
C GLU A 206 13.22 12.70 1.49
N CYS A 207 12.54 13.83 1.33
CA CYS A 207 13.07 15.14 1.72
C CYS A 207 13.38 15.23 3.23
N ILE A 208 12.64 14.54 4.10
CA ILE A 208 12.95 14.45 5.55
C ILE A 208 14.37 13.94 5.79
N ALA A 209 14.86 12.99 4.99
CA ALA A 209 16.20 12.41 5.12
C ALA A 209 17.28 13.20 4.35
N LEU A 210 16.92 13.77 3.19
CA LEU A 210 17.87 14.50 2.35
C LEU A 210 18.24 15.88 2.92
N THR A 211 17.28 16.67 3.40
CA THR A 211 17.55 18.04 3.88
C THR A 211 18.31 18.10 5.21
N GLN A 212 18.36 16.99 5.96
CA GLN A 212 19.24 16.83 7.12
C GLN A 212 20.73 16.72 6.73
N GLN A 213 21.04 16.39 5.47
CA GLN A 213 22.38 16.10 4.99
C GLN A 213 22.87 17.12 3.94
N TYR A 214 21.97 17.64 3.10
CA TYR A 214 22.28 18.50 1.96
C TYR A 214 21.32 19.70 1.92
N SER A 215 21.83 20.88 1.57
CA SER A 215 21.05 22.12 1.44
C SER A 215 20.81 22.53 -0.01
N THR A 216 21.55 21.95 -0.97
CA THR A 216 21.45 22.29 -2.39
C THR A 216 21.30 21.06 -3.30
N PHE A 217 20.32 21.13 -4.21
CA PHE A 217 19.93 20.04 -5.09
C PHE A 217 19.94 20.42 -6.58
N VAL A 218 20.20 19.44 -7.43
CA VAL A 218 19.76 19.38 -8.82
C VAL A 218 18.90 18.12 -8.97
N GLN A 219 18.03 18.01 -9.99
CA GLN A 219 17.26 16.80 -10.19
C GLN A 219 17.09 16.38 -11.65
N ILE A 220 17.00 15.07 -11.86
CA ILE A 220 16.71 14.43 -13.14
C ILE A 220 15.50 13.51 -13.04
N ALA A 221 14.60 13.63 -14.03
CA ALA A 221 13.36 12.85 -14.10
C ALA A 221 12.99 12.50 -15.55
N PRO A 222 12.18 11.45 -15.80
CA PRO A 222 11.73 11.12 -17.14
C PRO A 222 10.66 12.11 -17.63
N ASP A 223 10.69 12.48 -18.92
CA ASP A 223 9.81 13.50 -19.51
C ASP A 223 8.38 12.98 -19.79
N TYR A 224 7.65 12.68 -18.71
CA TYR A 224 6.22 12.39 -18.71
C TYR A 224 5.62 12.64 -17.31
N ALA A 225 4.29 12.51 -17.17
CA ALA A 225 3.52 12.88 -15.98
C ALA A 225 4.11 12.38 -14.63
N PHE A 226 4.66 11.16 -14.57
CA PHE A 226 5.32 10.66 -13.35
C PHE A 226 6.57 11.46 -12.98
N GLY A 227 7.46 11.71 -13.95
CA GLY A 227 8.71 12.42 -13.69
C GLY A 227 8.53 13.93 -13.50
N GLN A 228 7.64 14.54 -14.29
CA GLN A 228 7.26 15.95 -14.12
C GLN A 228 6.55 16.17 -12.76
N GLY A 229 5.64 15.27 -12.38
CA GLY A 229 4.98 15.27 -11.08
C GLY A 229 5.94 15.08 -9.90
N SER A 230 6.91 14.17 -10.02
CA SER A 230 7.99 14.01 -9.03
C SER A 230 8.88 15.24 -8.93
N ALA A 231 9.34 15.81 -10.05
CA ALA A 231 10.22 16.98 -10.04
C ALA A 231 9.54 18.17 -9.33
N ALA A 232 8.26 18.43 -9.64
CA ALA A 232 7.47 19.45 -8.94
C ALA A 232 7.33 19.15 -7.44
N ALA A 233 7.02 17.90 -7.07
CA ALA A 233 6.85 17.49 -5.68
C ALA A 233 8.14 17.55 -4.85
N PHE A 234 9.28 17.10 -5.39
CA PHE A 234 10.59 17.21 -4.76
C PHE A 234 11.02 18.67 -4.59
N ARG A 235 10.77 19.50 -5.60
CA ARG A 235 11.07 20.93 -5.55
C ARG A 235 10.29 21.63 -4.44
N ASP A 236 8.99 21.33 -4.29
CA ASP A 236 8.14 21.88 -3.22
C ASP A 236 8.54 21.34 -1.84
N ALA A 237 8.59 20.00 -1.67
CA ALA A 237 8.86 19.36 -0.38
C ALA A 237 10.24 19.71 0.20
N CYS A 238 11.31 19.61 -0.59
CA CYS A 238 12.65 19.90 -0.10
C CYS A 238 12.87 21.43 0.11
N SER A 239 12.18 22.30 -0.65
CA SER A 239 12.24 23.75 -0.41
C SER A 239 11.44 24.18 0.82
N LEU A 240 10.35 23.48 1.16
CA LEU A 240 9.62 23.69 2.41
C LEU A 240 10.49 23.36 3.64
N GLU A 241 11.31 22.31 3.52
CA GLU A 241 12.36 21.94 4.49
C GLU A 241 13.62 22.83 4.41
N GLY A 242 13.62 23.88 3.58
CA GLY A 242 14.64 24.93 3.55
C GLY A 242 15.80 24.73 2.57
N ALA A 243 15.74 23.74 1.67
CA ALA A 243 16.76 23.52 0.65
C ALA A 243 16.53 24.32 -0.65
N GLU A 244 17.58 24.48 -1.46
CA GLU A 244 17.55 25.22 -2.73
C GLU A 244 17.84 24.30 -3.92
N PHE A 245 17.05 24.42 -4.99
CA PHE A 245 17.36 23.77 -6.27
C PHE A 245 18.13 24.74 -7.17
N VAL A 246 19.42 24.46 -7.38
CA VAL A 246 20.39 25.42 -7.97
C VAL A 246 20.29 25.56 -9.50
N THR A 247 19.51 24.70 -10.15
CA THR A 247 19.17 24.79 -11.59
C THR A 247 17.70 24.50 -11.82
N ASP A 248 17.25 24.71 -13.07
CA ASP A 248 16.01 24.14 -13.58
C ASP A 248 16.06 22.60 -13.58
N ASP A 249 14.88 21.98 -13.70
CA ASP A 249 14.71 20.53 -13.68
C ASP A 249 15.19 19.88 -15.00
N ILE A 250 15.93 18.77 -14.88
CA ILE A 250 16.49 18.07 -16.04
C ILE A 250 15.53 16.94 -16.44
N PHE A 251 14.87 17.08 -17.59
CA PHE A 251 14.01 16.05 -18.15
C PHE A 251 14.69 15.28 -19.29
N ALA A 252 14.55 13.97 -19.30
CA ALA A 252 15.06 13.08 -20.35
C ALA A 252 13.95 12.14 -20.85
N PRO A 253 13.86 11.81 -22.16
CA PRO A 253 12.90 10.83 -22.67
C PRO A 253 12.98 9.47 -21.93
N LEU A 254 11.85 8.80 -21.74
CA LEU A 254 11.78 7.53 -21.01
C LEU A 254 12.63 6.41 -21.66
N ASP A 255 12.80 6.45 -22.99
CA ASP A 255 13.62 5.56 -23.80
C ASP A 255 15.10 5.99 -23.91
N THR A 256 15.53 6.99 -23.13
CA THR A 256 16.94 7.41 -23.09
C THR A 256 17.86 6.26 -22.70
N THR A 257 18.85 5.99 -23.55
CA THR A 257 19.89 4.97 -23.30
C THR A 257 21.28 5.56 -23.07
N ASP A 258 21.53 6.79 -23.51
CA ASP A 258 22.76 7.55 -23.24
C ASP A 258 22.45 8.74 -22.33
N PHE A 259 22.87 8.65 -21.07
CA PHE A 259 22.64 9.68 -20.06
C PHE A 259 23.80 10.68 -19.94
N THR A 260 24.88 10.51 -20.71
CA THR A 260 26.08 11.38 -20.69
C THR A 260 25.77 12.87 -20.68
N PRO A 261 25.00 13.44 -21.62
CA PRO A 261 24.76 14.89 -21.67
C PRO A 261 23.90 15.42 -20.49
N TYR A 262 23.15 14.56 -19.81
CA TYR A 262 22.41 14.94 -18.60
C TYR A 262 23.32 14.88 -17.37
N MET A 263 24.24 13.92 -17.31
CA MET A 263 25.24 13.82 -16.25
C MET A 263 26.29 14.95 -16.33
N GLU A 264 26.63 15.41 -17.53
CA GLU A 264 27.41 16.64 -17.71
C GLU A 264 26.70 17.87 -17.13
N GLN A 265 25.37 18.00 -17.29
CA GLN A 265 24.59 19.10 -16.69
C GLN A 265 24.57 18.99 -15.16
N ILE A 266 24.33 17.79 -14.62
CA ILE A 266 24.36 17.53 -13.17
C ILE A 266 25.73 17.88 -12.59
N ALA A 267 26.83 17.39 -13.17
CA ALA A 267 28.20 17.66 -12.71
C ALA A 267 28.55 19.16 -12.69
N ASN A 268 27.99 19.95 -13.62
CA ASN A 268 28.23 21.40 -13.71
C ASN A 268 27.24 22.25 -12.88
N SER A 269 26.22 21.65 -12.24
CA SER A 269 25.21 22.39 -11.45
C SER A 269 25.77 23.05 -10.19
N GLY A 270 26.78 22.44 -9.57
CA GLY A 270 27.34 22.89 -8.29
C GLY A 270 26.50 22.51 -7.05
N ALA A 271 25.49 21.66 -7.19
CA ALA A 271 24.70 21.12 -6.07
C ALA A 271 25.53 20.19 -5.17
N GLU A 272 25.10 20.00 -3.93
CA GLU A 272 25.64 18.99 -3.01
C GLU A 272 25.13 17.58 -3.33
N ALA A 273 23.87 17.48 -3.78
CA ALA A 273 23.23 16.22 -4.13
C ALA A 273 22.41 16.33 -5.44
N TYR A 274 22.29 15.22 -6.17
CA TYR A 274 21.40 15.09 -7.32
C TYR A 274 20.26 14.13 -7.00
N ILE A 275 19.02 14.60 -7.10
CA ILE A 275 17.82 13.79 -6.92
C ILE A 275 17.52 13.05 -8.23
N VAL A 276 17.33 11.74 -8.16
CA VAL A 276 16.98 10.91 -9.32
C VAL A 276 15.59 10.32 -9.15
N THR A 277 14.65 10.76 -9.98
CA THR A 277 13.40 10.03 -10.22
C THR A 277 13.57 9.19 -11.48
N TRP A 278 13.53 7.86 -11.39
CA TRP A 278 13.46 7.01 -12.58
C TRP A 278 12.82 5.65 -12.25
N ALA A 279 12.28 4.98 -13.27
CA ALA A 279 11.70 3.65 -13.16
C ALA A 279 12.00 2.83 -14.42
N GLY A 280 12.15 1.51 -14.28
CA GLY A 280 12.40 0.61 -15.41
C GLY A 280 13.83 0.65 -15.96
N SER A 281 14.01 0.06 -17.15
CA SER A 281 15.32 -0.36 -17.69
C SER A 281 16.36 0.75 -17.90
N GLY A 282 15.94 1.99 -18.15
CA GLY A 282 16.84 3.14 -18.36
C GLY A 282 17.71 3.48 -17.13
N PHE A 283 17.28 3.09 -15.92
CA PHE A 283 17.97 3.44 -14.68
C PHE A 283 19.40 2.89 -14.60
N VAL A 284 19.65 1.70 -15.17
CA VAL A 284 21.01 1.12 -15.24
C VAL A 284 21.97 2.03 -16.04
N SER A 285 21.53 2.50 -17.19
CA SER A 285 22.31 3.42 -18.03
C SER A 285 22.53 4.77 -17.36
N LEU A 286 21.52 5.27 -16.62
CA LEU A 286 21.61 6.53 -15.88
C LEU A 286 22.74 6.48 -14.85
N VAL A 287 22.76 5.46 -13.99
CA VAL A 287 23.77 5.35 -12.93
C VAL A 287 25.15 4.98 -13.48
N GLN A 288 25.23 4.19 -14.55
CA GLN A 288 26.49 3.94 -15.24
C GLN A 288 27.09 5.24 -15.82
N ALA A 289 26.28 6.10 -16.46
CA ALA A 289 26.73 7.39 -16.93
C ALA A 289 27.14 8.34 -15.79
N ALA A 290 26.39 8.35 -14.68
CA ALA A 290 26.73 9.15 -13.49
C ALA A 290 28.12 8.79 -12.94
N LYS A 291 28.45 7.49 -12.92
CA LYS A 291 29.76 6.98 -12.54
C LYS A 291 30.85 7.33 -13.55
N ASP A 292 30.61 7.11 -14.84
CA ASP A 292 31.61 7.35 -15.90
C ASP A 292 31.94 8.85 -16.07
N GLN A 293 31.00 9.75 -15.74
CA GLN A 293 31.21 11.20 -15.70
C GLN A 293 31.74 11.71 -14.35
N GLY A 294 31.97 10.84 -13.35
CA GLY A 294 32.48 11.23 -12.02
C GLY A 294 31.48 11.99 -11.14
N VAL A 295 30.18 12.00 -11.49
CA VAL A 295 29.12 12.61 -10.68
C VAL A 295 29.09 11.95 -9.31
N THR A 296 29.14 10.61 -9.26
CA THR A 296 29.13 9.83 -8.00
C THR A 296 30.36 10.05 -7.10
N GLU A 297 31.43 10.70 -7.60
CA GLU A 297 32.63 11.04 -6.81
C GLU A 297 32.59 12.48 -6.26
N SER A 298 31.73 13.33 -6.82
CA SER A 298 31.68 14.77 -6.58
C SER A 298 30.36 15.26 -5.97
N MET A 299 29.29 14.47 -6.07
CA MET A 299 27.94 14.82 -5.66
C MET A 299 27.23 13.60 -5.06
N ALA A 300 26.45 13.80 -4.01
CA ALA A 300 25.68 12.72 -3.39
C ALA A 300 24.46 12.33 -4.22
N LEU A 301 24.10 11.04 -4.22
CA LEU A 301 22.84 10.57 -4.80
C LEU A 301 21.71 10.80 -3.79
N GLY A 302 20.72 11.62 -4.17
CA GLY A 302 19.41 11.64 -3.54
C GLY A 302 18.48 10.69 -4.28
N ALA A 303 18.12 9.56 -3.67
CA ALA A 303 17.22 8.60 -4.28
C ALA A 303 16.60 7.72 -3.21
N THR A 304 15.27 7.65 -3.24
CA THR A 304 14.52 6.61 -2.53
C THR A 304 15.08 5.24 -2.87
N PHE A 305 15.12 4.33 -1.90
CA PHE A 305 15.49 2.95 -2.17
C PHE A 305 14.50 2.28 -3.13
N ILE A 306 15.03 1.34 -3.91
CA ILE A 306 14.38 0.71 -5.06
C ILE A 306 14.10 -0.78 -4.78
N ASP A 307 13.62 -1.50 -5.80
CA ASP A 307 13.36 -2.93 -5.70
C ASP A 307 14.62 -3.75 -5.36
N ASN A 308 14.41 -4.82 -4.62
CA ASN A 308 15.47 -5.60 -3.98
C ASN A 308 16.42 -6.28 -4.97
N VAL A 309 15.93 -6.59 -6.18
CA VAL A 309 16.74 -7.20 -7.24
C VAL A 309 17.78 -6.22 -7.78
N LEU A 310 17.46 -4.94 -7.82
CA LEU A 310 18.30 -3.89 -8.36
C LEU A 310 19.25 -3.28 -7.31
N MET A 311 18.89 -3.28 -6.02
CA MET A 311 19.73 -2.75 -4.92
C MET A 311 21.24 -3.09 -4.98
N PRO A 312 21.69 -4.33 -5.30
CA PRO A 312 23.12 -4.66 -5.40
C PRO A 312 23.84 -3.99 -6.57
N THR A 313 23.12 -3.60 -7.62
CA THR A 313 23.68 -2.92 -8.80
C THR A 313 23.88 -1.43 -8.52
N PHE A 314 22.93 -0.81 -7.81
CA PHE A 314 22.85 0.65 -7.68
C PHE A 314 23.43 1.18 -6.37
N PHE A 315 23.17 0.50 -5.25
CA PHE A 315 23.48 1.01 -3.92
C PHE A 315 24.68 0.31 -3.25
N ALA A 316 25.43 -0.54 -3.96
CA ALA A 316 26.63 -1.20 -3.41
C ALA A 316 27.70 -0.24 -2.87
N ASN A 317 27.83 0.95 -3.47
CA ASN A 317 28.72 2.02 -3.00
C ASN A 317 28.05 3.01 -2.04
N ALA A 318 26.76 2.81 -1.75
CA ALA A 318 25.92 3.68 -0.89
C ALA A 318 25.53 3.00 0.43
N VAL A 319 26.12 1.83 0.77
CA VAL A 319 25.90 1.18 2.07
C VAL A 319 26.28 2.13 3.21
N GLY A 320 25.37 2.32 4.15
CA GLY A 320 25.44 3.30 5.24
C GLY A 320 24.52 4.52 5.05
N THR A 321 24.00 4.76 3.85
CA THR A 321 23.03 5.84 3.57
C THR A 321 21.68 5.60 4.25
N THR A 322 20.96 6.69 4.50
CA THR A 322 19.58 6.69 5.01
C THR A 322 18.71 7.42 3.99
N ALA A 323 17.63 6.79 3.56
CA ALA A 323 16.71 7.27 2.53
C ALA A 323 15.30 6.71 2.74
N GLY A 324 14.34 7.29 2.04
CA GLY A 324 12.95 6.86 1.97
C GLY A 324 12.77 5.56 1.18
N ILE A 325 11.72 4.81 1.52
CA ILE A 325 11.22 3.69 0.72
C ILE A 325 9.72 3.53 0.91
N LEU A 326 9.00 3.32 -0.19
CA LEU A 326 7.55 3.09 -0.18
C LEU A 326 7.15 1.99 0.81
N TYR A 327 7.84 0.87 0.72
CA TYR A 327 7.60 -0.36 1.45
C TYR A 327 8.81 -1.27 1.31
N HIS A 328 9.23 -1.86 2.43
CA HIS A 328 10.09 -3.03 2.45
C HIS A 328 9.48 -4.02 3.41
N TYR A 329 9.50 -5.31 3.10
CA TYR A 329 8.82 -6.34 3.90
C TYR A 329 9.29 -6.41 5.36
N SER A 330 10.48 -5.89 5.68
CA SER A 330 11.05 -5.87 7.03
C SER A 330 10.76 -4.59 7.83
N ALA A 331 9.99 -3.64 7.30
CA ALA A 331 9.73 -2.35 7.93
C ALA A 331 8.39 -2.28 8.70
N PRO A 332 7.25 -2.80 8.19
CA PRO A 332 6.03 -2.87 8.97
C PRO A 332 6.06 -4.02 9.99
N ASP A 333 5.60 -3.75 11.22
CA ASP A 333 5.39 -4.74 12.29
C ASP A 333 3.88 -4.94 12.50
N ASN A 334 3.26 -5.79 11.68
CA ASN A 334 1.83 -6.13 11.77
C ASN A 334 1.51 -7.47 11.09
N ALA A 335 0.42 -8.11 11.53
CA ALA A 335 0.02 -9.44 11.08
C ALA A 335 -0.35 -9.55 9.59
N ILE A 336 -0.68 -8.45 8.91
CA ILE A 336 -1.01 -8.46 7.47
C ILE A 336 0.29 -8.49 6.65
N ASN A 337 1.31 -7.74 7.07
CA ASN A 337 2.65 -7.83 6.54
C ASN A 337 3.25 -9.22 6.76
N ASP A 338 3.15 -9.76 7.98
CA ASP A 338 3.63 -11.10 8.30
C ASP A 338 2.99 -12.15 7.39
N TRP A 339 1.66 -12.10 7.22
CA TRP A 339 0.94 -13.01 6.33
C TRP A 339 1.38 -12.87 4.86
N LEU A 340 1.60 -11.64 4.37
CA LEU A 340 2.09 -11.39 3.02
C LEU A 340 3.51 -11.96 2.81
N VAL A 341 4.40 -11.83 3.79
CA VAL A 341 5.74 -12.41 3.77
C VAL A 341 5.69 -13.94 3.78
N GLU A 342 4.96 -14.52 4.74
CA GLU A 342 4.82 -15.96 4.92
C GLU A 342 4.24 -16.66 3.69
N ASN A 343 3.37 -16.00 2.91
CA ASN A 343 2.76 -16.57 1.72
C ASN A 343 3.52 -16.25 0.42
N THR A 344 4.18 -15.10 0.30
CA THR A 344 4.89 -14.75 -0.95
C THR A 344 6.14 -15.61 -1.15
N LYS A 345 6.98 -15.75 -0.12
CA LYS A 345 8.26 -16.46 -0.22
C LYS A 345 8.15 -17.93 -0.66
N PRO A 346 7.31 -18.80 -0.07
CA PRO A 346 7.24 -20.21 -0.49
C PRO A 346 6.57 -20.41 -1.87
N ARG A 347 5.68 -19.51 -2.28
CA ARG A 347 4.91 -19.63 -3.54
C ARG A 347 5.65 -19.03 -4.75
N TYR A 348 6.35 -17.93 -4.55
CA TYR A 348 7.01 -17.16 -5.62
C TYR A 348 8.55 -17.15 -5.53
N GLY A 349 9.14 -17.60 -4.42
CA GLY A 349 10.60 -17.69 -4.24
C GLY A 349 11.28 -16.38 -3.84
N VAL A 350 10.52 -15.28 -3.73
CA VAL A 350 10.98 -13.94 -3.38
C VAL A 350 10.22 -13.42 -2.16
N ASN A 351 10.84 -12.53 -1.38
CA ASN A 351 10.11 -11.77 -0.36
C ASN A 351 9.27 -10.67 -1.04
N PRO A 352 8.21 -10.16 -0.40
CA PRO A 352 7.48 -8.98 -0.87
C PRO A 352 8.42 -7.77 -1.05
N ASP A 353 8.09 -6.92 -2.00
CA ASP A 353 8.91 -5.79 -2.46
C ASP A 353 7.99 -4.59 -2.75
N LEU A 354 8.55 -3.43 -3.15
CA LEU A 354 7.93 -2.09 -3.20
C LEU A 354 6.39 -2.04 -3.38
N PHE A 355 5.87 -2.71 -4.41
CA PHE A 355 4.46 -2.61 -4.84
C PHE A 355 3.59 -3.80 -4.45
N ASP A 356 4.10 -4.77 -3.68
CA ASP A 356 3.26 -5.83 -3.13
C ASP A 356 2.26 -5.29 -2.11
N ALA A 357 2.63 -4.27 -1.34
CA ALA A 357 1.69 -3.59 -0.46
C ALA A 357 0.55 -2.91 -1.25
N ASP A 358 0.86 -2.22 -2.35
CA ASP A 358 -0.13 -1.52 -3.19
C ASP A 358 -1.16 -2.49 -3.79
N GLY A 359 -0.71 -3.65 -4.30
CA GLY A 359 -1.57 -4.67 -4.89
C GLY A 359 -2.42 -5.42 -3.85
N MET A 360 -1.87 -5.76 -2.70
CA MET A 360 -2.64 -6.34 -1.59
C MET A 360 -3.68 -5.36 -1.04
N ASN A 361 -3.32 -4.07 -0.88
CA ASN A 361 -4.26 -3.02 -0.49
C ASN A 361 -5.41 -2.87 -1.48
N ALA A 362 -5.14 -2.94 -2.79
CA ALA A 362 -6.19 -2.85 -3.81
C ALA A 362 -7.21 -4.00 -3.70
N ALA A 363 -6.75 -5.23 -3.44
CA ALA A 363 -7.63 -6.38 -3.24
C ALA A 363 -8.47 -6.26 -1.96
N ILE A 364 -7.85 -5.82 -0.84
CA ILE A 364 -8.56 -5.56 0.41
C ILE A 364 -9.64 -4.48 0.19
N MET A 365 -9.30 -3.37 -0.46
CA MET A 365 -10.24 -2.28 -0.76
C MET A 365 -11.44 -2.74 -1.61
N VAL A 366 -11.23 -3.61 -2.61
CA VAL A 366 -12.33 -4.24 -3.37
C VAL A 366 -13.26 -5.03 -2.45
N VAL A 367 -12.69 -5.90 -1.60
CA VAL A 367 -13.47 -6.77 -0.71
C VAL A 367 -14.20 -5.99 0.38
N GLU A 368 -13.57 -4.98 0.98
CA GLU A 368 -14.22 -4.12 1.99
C GLU A 368 -15.33 -3.25 1.38
N ALA A 369 -15.16 -2.74 0.15
CA ALA A 369 -16.24 -2.04 -0.56
C ALA A 369 -17.43 -2.98 -0.85
N ILE A 370 -17.18 -4.22 -1.27
CA ILE A 370 -18.23 -5.25 -1.49
C ILE A 370 -18.98 -5.59 -0.19
N LYS A 371 -18.28 -5.68 0.94
CA LYS A 371 -18.90 -5.88 2.26
C LYS A 371 -19.74 -4.66 2.65
N ALA A 372 -19.23 -3.45 2.48
CA ALA A 372 -19.91 -2.20 2.81
C ALA A 372 -21.18 -1.96 1.97
N THR A 373 -21.21 -2.40 0.71
CA THR A 373 -22.40 -2.34 -0.15
C THR A 373 -23.35 -3.54 0.03
N ASN A 374 -23.03 -4.50 0.91
CA ASN A 374 -23.75 -5.77 1.04
C ASN A 374 -23.95 -6.46 -0.33
N GLY A 375 -22.90 -6.45 -1.17
CA GLY A 375 -22.89 -7.13 -2.46
C GLY A 375 -23.50 -6.34 -3.63
N ASP A 376 -23.96 -5.10 -3.43
CA ASP A 376 -24.30 -4.20 -4.54
C ASP A 376 -23.00 -3.75 -5.24
N ALA A 377 -22.71 -4.41 -6.36
CA ALA A 377 -21.56 -4.15 -7.20
C ALA A 377 -21.86 -3.16 -8.35
N SER A 378 -22.91 -2.34 -8.23
CA SER A 378 -23.08 -1.22 -9.15
C SER A 378 -21.98 -0.17 -8.94
N GLY A 379 -21.54 0.48 -10.01
CA GLY A 379 -20.43 1.43 -9.95
C GLY A 379 -20.68 2.60 -8.99
N GLU A 380 -21.93 3.08 -8.89
CA GLU A 380 -22.35 4.10 -7.93
C GLU A 380 -22.25 3.61 -6.48
N ALA A 381 -22.69 2.38 -6.18
CA ALA A 381 -22.62 1.82 -4.82
C ALA A 381 -21.17 1.60 -4.39
N LEU A 382 -20.34 1.00 -5.25
CA LEU A 382 -18.92 0.79 -4.99
C LEU A 382 -18.15 2.11 -4.83
N LYS A 383 -18.40 3.10 -5.70
CA LYS A 383 -17.87 4.46 -5.57
C LYS A 383 -18.20 5.08 -4.21
N ALA A 384 -19.47 5.05 -3.82
CA ALA A 384 -19.94 5.63 -2.55
C ALA A 384 -19.38 4.88 -1.33
N ALA A 385 -19.10 3.58 -1.44
CA ALA A 385 -18.47 2.80 -0.38
C ALA A 385 -16.95 3.00 -0.27
N MET A 386 -16.29 3.45 -1.35
CA MET A 386 -14.84 3.70 -1.41
C MET A 386 -14.45 5.10 -0.93
N GLU A 387 -15.31 6.11 -1.08
CA GLU A 387 -15.04 7.48 -0.59
C GLU A 387 -15.02 7.50 0.95
N GLY A 388 -13.86 7.80 1.55
CA GLY A 388 -13.70 7.79 3.00
C GLY A 388 -13.48 6.41 3.65
N ILE A 389 -13.28 5.34 2.86
CA ILE A 389 -13.06 3.99 3.41
C ILE A 389 -11.72 3.91 4.17
N THR A 390 -11.74 3.20 5.30
CA THR A 390 -10.56 2.88 6.11
C THR A 390 -10.44 1.37 6.25
N PHE A 391 -9.26 0.82 6.01
CA PHE A 391 -8.96 -0.60 6.16
C PHE A 391 -7.53 -0.83 6.62
N GLU A 392 -7.24 -2.00 7.19
CA GLU A 392 -5.87 -2.41 7.52
C GLU A 392 -5.22 -3.14 6.34
N GLY A 393 -3.97 -2.80 6.04
CA GLY A 393 -3.16 -3.46 5.01
C GLY A 393 -1.75 -3.80 5.49
N PRO A 394 -0.84 -4.26 4.61
CA PRO A 394 0.54 -4.60 4.98
C PRO A 394 1.31 -3.43 5.62
N LYS A 395 0.88 -2.19 5.37
CA LYS A 395 1.49 -0.96 5.89
C LYS A 395 0.72 -0.38 7.09
N GLY A 396 -0.13 -1.18 7.74
CA GLY A 396 -1.09 -0.71 8.75
C GLY A 396 -2.30 -0.03 8.11
N THR A 397 -2.93 0.89 8.85
CA THR A 397 -4.16 1.59 8.43
C THR A 397 -3.97 2.40 7.15
N VAL A 398 -4.79 2.11 6.14
CA VAL A 398 -4.97 2.91 4.93
C VAL A 398 -6.30 3.66 5.03
N TYR A 399 -6.29 4.96 4.73
CA TYR A 399 -7.49 5.81 4.68
C TYR A 399 -7.60 6.46 3.31
N ILE A 400 -8.72 6.27 2.63
CA ILE A 400 -8.99 6.88 1.32
C ILE A 400 -9.64 8.25 1.53
N ARG A 401 -8.85 9.31 1.33
CA ARG A 401 -9.25 10.70 1.60
C ARG A 401 -10.45 11.11 0.73
N PRO A 402 -11.62 11.50 1.29
CA PRO A 402 -12.81 11.86 0.52
C PRO A 402 -12.60 13.00 -0.49
N GLU A 403 -11.75 13.96 -0.17
CA GLU A 403 -11.55 15.18 -0.95
C GLU A 403 -11.08 14.86 -2.38
N ASP A 404 -10.05 14.02 -2.53
CA ASP A 404 -9.34 13.72 -3.78
C ASP A 404 -9.02 12.23 -4.02
N HIS A 405 -9.51 11.34 -3.16
CA HIS A 405 -9.38 9.88 -3.22
C HIS A 405 -7.93 9.34 -3.13
N VAL A 406 -7.03 10.10 -2.52
CA VAL A 406 -5.67 9.65 -2.19
C VAL A 406 -5.69 8.69 -0.98
N ALA A 407 -4.94 7.59 -1.07
CA ALA A 407 -4.62 6.75 0.09
C ALA A 407 -3.60 7.44 1.01
N ILE A 408 -4.06 7.90 2.17
CA ILE A 408 -3.21 8.29 3.29
C ILE A 408 -2.71 7.02 3.98
N GLN A 409 -1.40 6.83 3.97
CA GLN A 409 -0.72 5.61 4.37
C GLN A 409 0.69 5.94 4.87
N ASP A 410 1.27 5.02 5.64
CA ASP A 410 2.65 5.14 6.12
C ASP A 410 3.66 4.96 4.98
N ILE A 411 4.84 5.58 5.09
CA ILE A 411 6.01 5.40 4.21
C ILE A 411 7.26 5.42 5.09
N TYR A 412 8.22 4.54 4.82
CA TYR A 412 9.33 4.24 5.72
C TYR A 412 10.59 5.03 5.37
N ILE A 413 11.35 5.41 6.38
CA ILE A 413 12.74 5.87 6.23
C ILE A 413 13.61 4.75 6.80
N LEU A 414 14.52 4.23 5.97
CA LEU A 414 15.38 3.12 6.32
C LEU A 414 16.85 3.51 6.17
N LYS A 415 17.73 2.70 6.74
CA LYS A 415 19.17 2.80 6.56
C LYS A 415 19.70 1.54 5.90
N LEU A 416 20.42 1.70 4.79
CA LEU A 416 21.03 0.59 4.07
C LEU A 416 22.25 0.06 4.83
N VAL A 417 22.25 -1.22 5.21
CA VAL A 417 23.37 -1.85 5.94
C VAL A 417 24.09 -2.94 5.16
N ASN A 418 23.45 -3.51 4.13
CA ASN A 418 24.11 -4.38 3.16
C ASN A 418 23.30 -4.46 1.85
N VAL A 419 23.87 -5.02 0.79
CA VAL A 419 23.18 -5.34 -0.48
C VAL A 419 23.45 -6.77 -0.95
N THR A 420 23.72 -7.69 -0.01
CA THR A 420 24.22 -9.04 -0.32
C THR A 420 23.52 -10.16 0.46
N ASP A 421 22.63 -9.82 1.39
CA ASP A 421 21.82 -10.81 2.09
C ASP A 421 20.88 -11.52 1.09
N PRO A 422 20.86 -12.87 1.04
CA PRO A 422 20.06 -13.63 0.08
C PRO A 422 18.54 -13.55 0.32
N GLU A 423 18.11 -13.08 1.49
CA GLU A 423 16.71 -12.80 1.81
C GLU A 423 16.33 -11.33 1.52
N ALA A 424 17.26 -10.52 0.99
CA ALA A 424 17.11 -9.09 0.83
C ALA A 424 16.88 -8.34 2.16
N ALA A 425 17.39 -8.87 3.28
CA ALA A 425 17.41 -8.17 4.57
C ALA A 425 18.47 -7.06 4.57
N PHE A 426 18.27 -6.04 3.72
CA PHE A 426 19.25 -5.00 3.40
C PHE A 426 19.30 -3.84 4.42
N TYR A 427 18.25 -3.68 5.22
CA TYR A 427 17.96 -2.42 5.91
C TYR A 427 17.86 -2.54 7.44
N GLU A 428 18.28 -1.48 8.13
CA GLU A 428 17.86 -1.15 9.50
C GLU A 428 16.68 -0.15 9.42
N TYR A 429 15.67 -0.32 10.27
CA TYR A 429 14.59 0.66 10.43
C TYR A 429 15.10 1.96 11.06
N VAL A 430 14.66 3.12 10.55
CA VAL A 430 14.97 4.44 11.12
C VAL A 430 13.71 5.13 11.60
N ASP A 431 12.72 5.34 10.72
CA ASP A 431 11.49 6.06 11.05
C ASP A 431 10.32 5.69 10.12
N THR A 432 9.12 6.17 10.46
CA THR A 432 7.92 6.09 9.62
C THR A 432 7.26 7.46 9.52
N SER A 433 7.18 7.97 8.29
CA SER A 433 6.37 9.14 7.96
C SER A 433 4.96 8.69 7.55
N ARG A 434 3.96 9.55 7.76
CA ARG A 434 2.61 9.36 7.22
C ARG A 434 2.22 10.59 6.40
N PRO A 435 2.73 10.72 5.15
CA PRO A 435 2.63 11.96 4.38
C PRO A 435 1.20 12.22 3.91
N GLU A 436 0.69 13.41 4.24
CA GLU A 436 -0.57 13.98 3.77
C GLU A 436 -0.29 15.01 2.66
N PRO A 437 -0.44 14.64 1.37
CA PRO A 437 -0.10 15.51 0.26
C PRO A 437 -1.12 16.65 0.09
N PRO A 438 -0.77 17.77 -0.56
CA PRO A 438 -1.70 18.85 -0.83
C PRO A 438 -2.83 18.40 -1.76
N CYS A 439 -3.94 19.14 -1.76
CA CYS A 439 -5.01 18.96 -2.72
C CYS A 439 -4.63 19.56 -4.07
N LEU A 440 -4.64 18.74 -5.13
CA LEU A 440 -4.21 19.11 -6.49
C LEU A 440 -5.35 19.14 -7.51
N LEU A 441 -6.59 19.17 -7.02
CA LEU A 441 -7.78 19.19 -7.86
C LEU A 441 -7.82 20.44 -8.75
N PRO A 442 -8.48 20.40 -9.93
CA PRO A 442 -8.70 21.59 -10.74
C PRO A 442 -9.47 22.66 -9.97
N GLU A 443 -9.29 23.94 -10.32
CA GLU A 443 -9.97 25.07 -9.66
C GLU A 443 -11.52 24.92 -9.64
N ALA A 444 -12.10 24.23 -10.62
CA ALA A 444 -13.53 23.92 -10.68
C ALA A 444 -14.02 22.94 -9.58
N LEU A 445 -13.10 22.21 -8.93
CA LEU A 445 -13.36 21.26 -7.85
C LEU A 445 -12.68 21.66 -6.54
N LYS A 446 -12.09 22.85 -6.45
CA LYS A 446 -11.37 23.35 -5.27
C LYS A 446 -12.18 23.31 -3.97
N ASP A 447 -13.50 23.49 -4.05
CA ASP A 447 -14.38 23.37 -2.89
C ASP A 447 -14.38 21.94 -2.28
N ARG A 448 -14.02 20.90 -3.04
CA ARG A 448 -13.78 19.54 -2.48
C ARG A 448 -12.55 19.48 -1.59
N CYS A 449 -11.57 20.37 -1.74
CA CYS A 449 -10.31 20.32 -0.98
C CYS A 449 -10.47 20.66 0.51
N GLY A 450 -11.60 21.24 0.93
CA GLY A 450 -11.83 21.61 2.33
C GLY A 450 -10.72 22.52 2.89
N ASP A 451 -10.12 22.10 3.99
CA ASP A 451 -9.04 22.82 4.69
C ASP A 451 -7.61 22.38 4.25
N LEU A 452 -7.49 21.52 3.23
CA LEU A 452 -6.19 21.04 2.73
C LEU A 452 -5.37 22.18 2.07
N PRO A 453 -4.02 22.15 2.17
CA PRO A 453 -3.16 23.00 1.35
C PRO A 453 -3.46 22.77 -0.14
N TYR A 454 -3.69 23.84 -0.89
CA TYR A 454 -4.12 23.76 -2.28
C TYR A 454 -2.98 24.08 -3.26
N GLY A 455 -2.78 23.22 -4.26
CA GLY A 455 -1.79 23.38 -5.33
C GLY A 455 -0.35 23.06 -4.94
N ASN A 456 0.07 23.36 -3.72
CA ASN A 456 1.38 23.03 -3.12
C ASN A 456 1.26 22.83 -1.60
N LEU A 457 2.29 22.29 -0.97
CA LEU A 457 2.37 21.99 0.47
C LEU A 457 2.20 23.24 1.36
N SER A 458 2.58 24.42 0.86
CA SER A 458 2.42 25.69 1.60
C SER A 458 1.03 26.33 1.47
N GLY A 459 0.23 25.90 0.49
CA GLY A 459 -1.09 26.45 0.16
C GLY A 459 -1.08 27.88 -0.41
N GLN A 460 0.06 28.34 -0.97
CA GLN A 460 0.25 29.71 -1.49
C GLN A 460 0.09 29.83 -3.00
#